data_AF-A0A644ZWC7-F1
#
_entry.id   AF-A0A644ZWC7-F1
#
_cell.length_a   1.000
_cell.length_b   1.000
_cell.length_c   1.000
_cell.angle_alpha   90.00
_cell.angle_beta   90.00
_cell.angle_gamma   90.00
#
_symmetry.space_group_name_H-M   'P 1'
#
loop_
_entity.id
_entity.type
_entity.pdbx_description
1 polymer ?
#
loop_
_entity_poly.entity_id
_entity_poly.type
_entity_poly.pdbx_seq_one_letter_code
_entity_poly.pdbx_strand_id
1 'polypeptide(L)'
;MIHTFQHPDSALSFWGSMIPFTSPMVMMARVPFGVPFWELALSVGLLAVTFLFMTYVSAKIYRVGILMYGKKPNFKDLYKWLKY
;
A
#
# COMPACT_ATOMS: atom_id res chain seq x y z
N MET A 1 -2.68 17.59 2.32
CA MET A 1 -3.63 17.67 3.44
C MET A 1 -4.43 18.97 3.42
N ILE A 2 -3.80 20.15 3.35
CA ILE A 2 -4.51 21.45 3.23
C ILE A 2 -5.49 21.48 2.03
N HIS A 3 -5.06 20.99 0.86
CA HIS A 3 -5.95 20.88 -0.31
C HIS A 3 -7.11 19.88 -0.15
N THR A 4 -6.96 18.85 0.70
CA THR A 4 -7.98 17.82 0.93
C THR A 4 -9.12 18.36 1.80
N PHE A 5 -8.80 19.21 2.78
CA PHE A 5 -9.80 19.90 3.60
C PHE A 5 -10.53 21.02 2.84
N GLN A 6 -9.86 21.64 1.86
CA GLN A 6 -10.45 22.69 1.03
C GLN A 6 -11.31 22.12 -0.12
N HIS A 7 -10.90 20.98 -0.69
CA HIS A 7 -11.63 20.29 -1.78
C HIS A 7 -11.65 18.76 -1.57
N PRO A 8 -12.50 18.27 -0.66
CA PRO A 8 -12.59 16.85 -0.31
C PRO A 8 -13.05 15.95 -1.46
N ASP A 9 -13.77 16.50 -2.44
CA ASP A 9 -14.27 15.79 -3.63
C ASP A 9 -13.36 15.91 -4.86
N SER A 10 -12.23 16.59 -4.74
CA SER A 10 -11.29 16.69 -5.86
C SER A 10 -10.70 15.32 -6.21
N ALA A 11 -10.38 15.11 -7.49
CA ALA A 11 -9.75 13.87 -7.96
C ALA A 11 -8.47 13.54 -7.18
N LEU A 12 -7.71 14.55 -6.75
CA LEU A 12 -6.50 14.38 -5.94
C LEU A 12 -6.81 13.77 -4.55
N SER A 13 -7.88 14.26 -3.90
CA SER A 13 -8.36 13.74 -2.61
C SER A 13 -8.90 12.31 -2.75
N PHE A 14 -9.61 12.03 -3.85
CA PHE A 14 -10.08 10.68 -4.16
C PHE A 14 -8.92 9.69 -4.36
N TRP A 15 -8.00 9.97 -5.28
CA TRP A 15 -6.85 9.09 -5.55
C TRP A 15 -5.93 8.94 -4.33
N GLY A 16 -5.72 10.02 -3.57
CA GLY A 16 -4.97 9.97 -2.32
C GLY A 16 -5.59 9.07 -1.25
N SER A 17 -6.92 8.93 -1.25
CA SER A 17 -7.66 8.03 -0.35
C SER A 17 -7.69 6.56 -0.81
N MET A 18 -7.31 6.28 -2.07
CA MET A 18 -7.28 4.92 -2.62
C MET A 18 -5.89 4.28 -2.58
N ILE A 19 -4.83 5.07 -2.66
CA ILE A 19 -3.46 4.54 -2.61
C ILE A 19 -3.13 4.09 -1.17
N PRO A 20 -2.80 2.81 -0.94
CA PRO A 20 -2.66 2.23 0.41
C PRO A 20 -1.79 3.04 1.37
N PHE A 21 -0.65 3.55 0.90
CA PHE A 21 0.31 4.29 1.74
C PHE A 21 -0.20 5.67 2.19
N THR A 22 -1.07 6.31 1.40
CA THR A 22 -1.62 7.64 1.70
C THR A 22 -3.06 7.57 2.18
N SER A 23 -3.75 6.46 1.91
CA SER A 23 -5.15 6.23 2.20
C SER A 23 -5.53 6.39 3.67
N PRO A 24 -4.80 5.89 4.69
CA PRO A 24 -5.23 6.02 6.08
C PRO A 24 -5.23 7.49 6.53
N MET A 25 -4.36 8.34 5.97
CA MET A 25 -4.35 9.76 6.31
C MET A 25 -5.43 10.54 5.54
N VAL A 26 -5.53 10.31 4.22
CA VAL A 26 -6.44 11.08 3.36
C VAL A 26 -7.90 10.66 3.54
N MET A 27 -8.17 9.36 3.75
CA MET A 27 -9.53 8.86 4.00
C MET A 27 -10.04 9.36 5.36
N MET A 28 -9.21 9.34 6.41
CA MET A 28 -9.58 9.91 7.72
C MET A 28 -9.93 11.41 7.63
N ALA A 29 -9.26 12.15 6.75
CA ALA A 29 -9.60 13.55 6.48
C ALA A 29 -10.90 13.72 5.67
N ARG A 30 -11.29 12.74 4.83
CA ARG A 30 -12.52 12.78 4.02
C ARG A 30 -13.76 12.25 4.77
N VAL A 31 -13.62 11.28 5.68
CA VAL A 31 -14.73 10.65 6.43
C VAL A 31 -15.74 11.64 7.03
N PRO A 32 -15.34 12.77 7.66
CA PRO A 32 -16.29 13.75 8.21
C PRO A 32 -17.17 14.45 7.15
N PHE A 33 -16.78 14.41 5.88
CA PHE A 33 -17.47 15.06 4.77
C PHE A 33 -18.49 14.17 4.05
N GLY A 34 -18.80 12.98 4.60
CA GLY A 34 -19.87 12.11 4.08
C GLY A 34 -19.45 11.21 2.92
N VAL A 35 -18.31 10.54 3.03
CA VAL A 35 -17.80 9.61 2.00
C VAL A 35 -18.71 8.39 1.85
N PRO A 36 -19.04 7.96 0.61
CA PRO A 36 -19.79 6.74 0.37
C PRO A 36 -19.14 5.50 1.02
N PHE A 37 -19.95 4.62 1.61
CA PHE A 37 -19.47 3.41 2.30
C PHE A 37 -18.63 2.49 1.40
N TRP A 38 -18.90 2.46 0.08
CA TRP A 38 -18.14 1.63 -0.84
C TRP A 38 -16.71 2.16 -1.05
N GLU A 39 -16.48 3.48 -1.01
CA GLU A 39 -15.12 4.06 -1.09
C GLU A 39 -14.30 3.68 0.15
N LEU A 40 -14.94 3.71 1.32
CA LEU A 40 -14.34 3.28 2.57
C LEU A 40 -13.95 1.80 2.52
N ALA A 41 -14.89 0.94 2.13
CA ALA A 41 -14.66 -0.50 2.00
C ALA A 41 -13.57 -0.82 0.97
N LEU A 42 -13.55 -0.12 -0.17
CA LEU A 42 -12.55 -0.31 -1.22
C LEU A 42 -11.16 0.13 -0.73
N SER A 43 -11.06 1.27 -0.05
CA SER A 43 -9.80 1.77 0.51
C SER A 43 -9.22 0.80 1.56
N VAL A 44 -10.05 0.33 2.49
CA VAL A 44 -9.65 -0.68 3.50
C VAL A 44 -9.27 -2.01 2.83
N GLY A 45 -10.02 -2.43 1.81
CA GLY A 45 -9.72 -3.62 1.02
C GLY A 45 -8.37 -3.53 0.32
N LEU A 46 -8.08 -2.41 -0.35
CA LEU A 46 -6.79 -2.16 -0.99
C LEU A 46 -5.64 -2.14 0.02
N LEU A 47 -5.85 -1.54 1.19
CA LEU A 47 -4.90 -1.56 2.30
C LEU A 47 -4.58 -3.00 2.74
N ALA A 48 -5.60 -3.81 3.00
CA ALA A 48 -5.43 -5.20 3.43
C ALA A 48 -4.73 -6.04 2.36
N VAL A 49 -5.15 -5.93 1.10
CA VAL A 49 -4.53 -6.64 -0.03
C VAL A 49 -3.06 -6.24 -0.18
N THR A 50 -2.75 -4.95 -0.12
CA THR A 50 -1.38 -4.46 -0.26
C THR A 50 -0.50 -4.90 0.91
N PHE A 51 -1.05 -4.88 2.12
CA PHE A 51 -0.36 -5.37 3.31
C PHE A 51 -0.04 -6.86 3.20
N LEU A 52 -1.01 -7.70 2.80
CA LEU A 52 -0.81 -9.12 2.60
C LEU A 52 0.19 -9.40 1.48
N PHE A 53 0.07 -8.69 0.36
CA PHE A 53 1.01 -8.79 -0.76
C PHE A 53 2.44 -8.45 -0.33
N MET A 54 2.64 -7.33 0.37
CA MET A 54 3.96 -6.92 0.81
C MET A 54 4.56 -7.88 1.85
N THR A 55 3.74 -8.36 2.79
CA THR A 55 4.12 -9.40 3.76
C THR A 55 4.53 -10.69 3.06
N TYR A 56 3.76 -11.13 2.07
CA TYR A 56 4.06 -12.32 1.27
C TYR A 56 5.38 -12.18 0.50
N VAL A 57 5.59 -11.04 -0.17
CA VAL A 57 6.83 -10.69 -0.87
C VAL A 57 8.03 -10.71 0.08
N SER A 58 7.91 -10.08 1.24
CA SER A 58 8.96 -10.03 2.26
C SER A 58 9.29 -11.43 2.80
N ALA A 59 8.28 -12.24 3.11
CA ALA A 59 8.45 -13.61 3.57
C ALA A 59 9.14 -14.49 2.53
N LYS A 60 8.80 -14.34 1.24
CA LYS A 60 9.43 -15.08 0.14
C LYS A 60 10.92 -14.74 0.01
N ILE A 61 11.24 -13.44 0.05
CA ILE A 61 12.62 -12.96 0.00
C ILE A 61 13.41 -13.47 1.21
N TYR A 62 12.82 -13.45 2.42
CA TYR A 62 13.47 -13.94 3.63
C TYR A 62 13.79 -15.44 3.55
N ARG A 63 12.84 -16.26 3.08
CA ARG A 63 13.03 -17.71 2.93
C ARG A 63 14.19 -18.07 2.00
N VAL A 64 14.36 -17.33 0.90
CA VAL A 64 15.46 -17.59 -0.04
C VAL A 64 16.76 -16.94 0.44
N GLY A 65 16.67 -15.74 1.02
CA GLY A 65 17.81 -14.96 1.49
C GLY A 65 18.55 -15.58 2.66
N ILE A 66 17.87 -16.28 3.57
CA ILE A 66 18.52 -16.92 4.74
C ILE A 66 19.52 -18.02 4.35
N LEU A 67 19.34 -18.65 3.19
CA LEU A 67 20.23 -19.70 2.69
C LEU A 67 21.42 -19.14 1.89
N MET A 68 21.46 -17.83 1.67
CA MET A 68 22.49 -17.17 0.87
C MET A 68 23.60 -16.61 1.76
N TYR A 69 24.60 -17.44 2.04
CA TYR A 69 25.84 -17.04 2.72
C TYR A 69 26.91 -16.59 1.72
N GLY A 70 27.68 -15.55 2.08
CA GLY A 70 28.91 -15.17 1.36
C GLY A 70 28.75 -14.35 0.07
N LYS A 71 27.54 -14.22 -0.50
CA LYS A 71 27.26 -13.36 -1.67
C LYS A 71 26.37 -12.18 -1.28
N LYS A 72 26.80 -10.95 -1.56
CA LYS A 72 25.96 -9.75 -1.39
C LYS A 72 24.80 -9.82 -2.40
N PRO A 73 23.52 -9.83 -1.95
CA PRO A 73 22.38 -9.84 -2.84
C PRO A 73 22.35 -8.57 -3.70
N ASN A 74 22.08 -8.71 -5.00
CA ASN A 74 21.80 -7.57 -5.89
C ASN A 74 20.29 -7.47 -6.14
N PHE A 75 19.79 -6.29 -6.57
CA PHE A 75 18.37 -6.08 -6.92
C PHE A 75 17.84 -7.10 -7.94
N LYS A 76 18.70 -7.56 -8.86
CA LYS A 76 18.37 -8.63 -9.82
C LYS A 76 18.14 -9.98 -9.15
N ASP A 77 18.90 -10.30 -8.10
CA ASP A 77 18.76 -11.54 -7.35
C ASP A 77 17.45 -11.53 -6.54
N LEU A 78 17.10 -10.40 -5.92
CA LEU A 78 15.82 -10.21 -5.20
C LEU A 78 14.60 -10.45 -6.10
N TYR A 79 14.60 -9.89 -7.31
CA TYR A 79 13.52 -10.12 -8.28
C TYR A 79 13.44 -11.60 -8.72
N LYS A 80 14.59 -12.27 -8.83
CA LYS A 80 14.62 -13.71 -9.16
C LYS A 80 14.03 -14.55 -8.03
N TRP A 81 14.32 -14.22 -6.77
CA TRP A 81 13.76 -14.89 -5.59
C TRP A 81 12.27 -14.70 -5.46
N LEU A 82 11.73 -13.58 -5.93
CA LEU A 82 10.28 -13.38 -6.00
C LEU A 82 9.57 -14.37 -6.92
N LYS A 83 10.28 -14.96 -7.90
CA LYS A 83 9.75 -15.97 -8.83
C LYS A 83 9.91 -17.41 -8.32
N TYR A 84 10.93 -17.69 -7.49
CA TYR A 84 11.13 -18.98 -6.80
C TYR A 84 10.18 -19.13 -5.63
#